data_AF-A0A380TRE9-F1
#
_entry.id   AF-A0A380TRE9-F1
#
_cell.length_a   1.000
_cell.length_b   1.000
_cell.length_c   1.000
_cell.angle_alpha   90.00
_cell.angle_beta   90.00
_cell.angle_gamma   90.00
#
_symmetry.space_group_name_H-M   'P 1'
#
loop_
_entity.id
_entity.type
_entity.pdbx_description
1 polymer ?
#
loop_
_entity_poly.entity_id
_entity_poly.type
_entity_poly.pdbx_seq_one_letter_code
_entity_poly.pdbx_strand_id
1 'polypeptide(L)' 'MSKNDGKFNRFKYYSEQAAKSERAGELQDATEQWAVAAMNARTPSNKEWCKHRAAFCERVLRKPF' A
#
# COMPACT_ATOMS: atom_id res chain seq x y z
N MET A 1 0.95 -16.20 29.85
CA MET A 1 0.63 -15.05 28.97
C MET A 1 1.47 -15.17 27.72
N SER A 2 0.81 -15.27 26.56
CA SER A 2 1.41 -15.59 25.26
C SER A 2 2.45 -14.55 24.85
N LYS A 3 3.64 -15.01 24.49
CA LYS A 3 4.66 -14.20 23.83
C LYS A 3 4.11 -13.81 22.46
N ASN A 4 3.60 -12.59 22.32
CA ASN A 4 3.39 -11.99 21.01
C ASN A 4 4.78 -11.63 20.49
N ASP A 5 5.33 -12.46 19.60
CA ASP A 5 6.52 -12.14 18.82
C ASP A 5 6.20 -10.95 17.89
N GLY A 6 6.19 -9.75 18.48
CA GLY A 6 5.70 -8.49 17.94
C GLY A 6 6.59 -7.90 16.86
N LYS A 7 6.85 -8.63 15.78
CA LYS A 7 7.41 -8.03 14.57
C LYS A 7 6.32 -7.20 13.89
N PHE A 8 6.36 -5.89 14.10
CA PHE A 8 5.54 -4.93 13.37
C PHE A 8 5.68 -5.19 11.86
N ASN A 9 4.61 -5.68 11.24
CA ASN A 9 4.59 -5.96 9.82
C ASN A 9 4.32 -4.65 9.07
N ARG A 10 5.40 -3.91 8.78
CA ARG A 10 5.36 -2.64 8.05
C ARG A 10 4.61 -2.77 6.73
N PHE A 11 4.84 -3.86 5.99
CA PHE A 11 4.11 -4.13 4.74
C PHE A 11 2.60 -4.16 4.97
N LYS A 12 2.14 -4.97 5.94
CA LYS A 12 0.71 -5.07 6.27
C LYS A 12 0.13 -3.71 6.65
N TYR A 13 0.79 -3.00 7.55
CA TYR A 13 0.35 -1.68 8.02
C TYR A 13 0.18 -0.67 6.87
N TYR A 14 1.21 -0.50 6.03
CA TYR A 14 1.14 0.45 4.91
C TYR A 14 0.17 0.00 3.81
N SER A 15 0.05 -1.31 3.55
CA SER A 15 -0.92 -1.83 2.57
C SER A 15 -2.38 -1.62 3.01
N GLU A 16 -2.67 -1.77 4.31
CA GLU A 16 -4.00 -1.55 4.86
C GLU A 16 -4.36 -0.06 4.89
N GLN A 17 -3.39 0.81 5.19
CA GLN A 17 -3.59 2.26 5.08
C GLN A 17 -3.83 2.66 3.62
N ALA A 18 -3.00 2.18 2.68
CA ALA A 18 -3.13 2.54 1.28
C ALA A 18 -4.52 2.16 0.74
N ALA A 19 -5.00 0.96 1.07
CA ALA A 19 -6.34 0.51 0.71
C ALA A 19 -7.47 1.32 1.37
N LYS A 20 -7.24 1.96 2.54
CA LYS A 20 -8.21 2.88 3.15
C LYS A 20 -8.24 4.21 2.41
N SER A 21 -7.08 4.80 2.14
CA SER A 21 -6.97 6.04 1.36
C SER A 21 -7.53 5.87 -0.06
N GLU A 22 -7.32 4.71 -0.70
CA GLU A 22 -7.97 4.38 -1.99
C GLU A 22 -9.49 4.47 -1.92
N ARG A 23 -10.11 3.91 -0.87
CA ARG A 23 -11.57 3.92 -0.69
C ARG A 23 -12.11 5.30 -0.31
N ALA A 24 -11.30 6.09 0.38
CA ALA A 24 -11.64 7.47 0.74
C ALA A 24 -11.52 8.42 -0.47
N GLY A 25 -10.90 8.00 -1.57
CA GLY A 25 -10.61 8.85 -2.73
C GLY A 25 -9.34 9.69 -2.57
N GLU A 26 -8.57 9.46 -1.49
CA GLU A 26 -7.27 10.09 -1.23
C GLU A 26 -6.18 9.41 -2.07
N LEU A 27 -6.30 9.51 -3.40
CA LEU A 27 -5.48 8.75 -4.34
C LEU A 27 -4.00 9.14 -4.29
N GLN A 28 -3.68 10.38 -3.93
CA GLN A 28 -2.30 10.83 -3.75
C GLN A 28 -1.65 10.09 -2.56
N ASP A 29 -2.29 10.13 -1.39
CA ASP A 29 -1.82 9.44 -0.18
C ASP A 29 -1.77 7.93 -0.38
N ALA A 30 -2.77 7.36 -1.06
CA ALA A 30 -2.78 5.95 -1.42
C ALA A 30 -1.55 5.57 -2.28
N THR A 31 -1.17 6.41 -3.24
CA THR A 31 0.01 6.19 -4.10
C THR A 31 1.29 6.12 -3.27
N GLU A 32 1.49 7.07 -2.36
CA GLU A 32 2.67 7.12 -1.50
C GLU A 32 2.71 5.93 -0.54
N GLN A 33 1.58 5.60 0.09
CA GLN A 33 1.47 4.47 1.01
C GLN A 33 1.69 3.13 0.29
N TRP A 34 1.22 2.98 -0.96
CA TRP A 34 1.54 1.82 -1.79
C TRP A 34 3.02 1.73 -2.13
N ALA A 35 3.68 2.85 -2.43
CA ALA A 35 5.12 2.87 -2.67
C ALA A 35 5.90 2.42 -1.41
N VAL A 36 5.51 2.91 -0.23
CA VAL A 36 6.13 2.49 1.05
C VAL A 36 5.84 1.01 1.34
N ALA A 37 4.62 0.52 1.07
CA ALA A 37 4.31 -0.90 1.17
C ALA A 37 5.21 -1.74 0.25
N ALA A 38 5.41 -1.32 -0.99
CA ALA A 38 6.29 -2.01 -1.94
C ALA A 38 7.76 -2.11 -1.44
N MET A 39 8.27 -1.08 -0.74
CA MET A 39 9.61 -1.10 -0.14
C MET A 39 9.72 -2.09 1.03
N ASN A 40 8.63 -2.33 1.75
CA ASN A 40 8.58 -3.24 2.90
C ASN A 40 8.14 -4.67 2.53
N ALA A 41 7.74 -4.89 1.28
CA ALA A 41 7.32 -6.19 0.78
C ALA A 41 8.49 -7.18 0.75
N ARG A 42 8.30 -8.35 1.38
CA ARG A 42 9.30 -9.42 1.40
C ARG A 42 9.33 -10.25 0.11
N THR A 43 8.18 -10.38 -0.56
CA THR A 43 8.04 -11.18 -1.77
C THR A 43 7.98 -10.27 -3.01
N PRO A 44 8.58 -10.69 -4.14
CA PRO A 44 8.48 -9.96 -5.40
C PRO A 44 7.02 -9.72 -5.84
N SER A 45 6.15 -10.72 -5.67
CA SER A 45 4.73 -10.62 -6.02
C SER A 45 4.01 -9.51 -5.25
N ASN A 46 4.29 -9.36 -3.95
CA ASN A 46 3.69 -8.29 -3.15
C ASN A 46 4.23 -6.92 -3.57
N LYS A 47 5.52 -6.85 -3.91
CA LYS A 47 6.15 -5.62 -4.40
C LYS A 47 5.53 -5.17 -5.73
N GLU A 48 5.33 -6.09 -6.68
CA GLU A 48 4.67 -5.80 -7.95
C GLU A 48 3.21 -5.41 -7.76
N TRP A 49 2.48 -6.12 -6.90
CA TRP A 49 1.10 -5.77 -6.60
C TRP A 49 0.97 -4.34 -6.07
N CYS A 50 1.80 -3.95 -5.09
CA CYS A 50 1.83 -2.58 -4.58
C CYS A 50 2.20 -1.55 -5.66
N LYS A 51 3.15 -1.86 -6.55
CA LYS A 51 3.50 -0.97 -7.67
C LYS A 51 2.33 -0.79 -8.64
N HIS A 52 1.64 -1.86 -9.00
CA HIS A 52 0.46 -1.78 -9.87
C HIS A 52 -0.65 -0.96 -9.23
N ARG A 53 -0.82 -1.06 -7.91
CA ARG A 53 -1.81 -0.26 -7.18
C ARG A 53 -1.45 1.21 -7.10
N ALA A 54 -0.20 1.55 -6.80
CA ALA A 54 0.30 2.92 -6.88
C ALA A 54 0.07 3.52 -8.28
N ALA A 55 0.43 2.80 -9.34
CA ALA A 55 0.23 3.24 -10.72
C ALA A 55 -1.26 3.41 -11.08
N PHE A 56 -2.13 2.57 -10.54
CA PHE A 56 -3.58 2.73 -10.68
C PHE A 56 -4.06 4.02 -10.03
N CYS A 57 -3.68 4.29 -8.78
CA CYS A 57 -4.04 5.52 -8.08
C CYS A 57 -3.55 6.76 -8.84
N GLU A 58 -2.30 6.77 -9.30
CA GLU A 58 -1.72 7.86 -10.09
C GLU A 58 -2.50 8.09 -11.40
N ARG A 59 -2.86 7.01 -12.10
CA ARG A 59 -3.67 7.10 -13.32
C ARG A 59 -5.05 7.69 -13.05
N VAL A 60 -5.74 7.23 -12.01
CA VAL A 60 -7.08 7.74 -11.64
C VAL A 60 -7.00 9.21 -11.23
N LEU A 61 -5.94 9.60 -10.53
CA LEU A 61 -5.72 11.00 -10.14
C LEU A 61 -5.47 11.92 -11.36
N ARG A 62 -4.70 11.47 -12.35
CA ARG A 62 -4.40 12.27 -13.56
C ARG A 62 -5.55 12.31 -14.56
N LYS A 63 -6.29 11.21 -14.70
CA LYS A 63 -7.39 11.08 -15.63
C LYS A 63 -8.48 10.22 -15.00
N PRO A 64 -9.31 10.80 -14.11
CA PRO A 64 -10.51 10.13 -13.66
C PRO A 64 -11.37 9.86 -14.90
N PHE A 65 -11.89 8.63 -14.97
CA PHE A 65 -12.55 8.06 -16.15
C PHE A 65 -13.66 8.94 -16.71
#